data_AF-A0A2H0QS16-F1
#
_entry.id   AF-A0A2H0QS16-F1
#
_cell.length_a   1.000
_cell.length_b   1.000
_cell.length_c   1.000
_cell.angle_alpha   90.00
_cell.angle_beta   90.00
_cell.angle_gamma   90.00
#
_symmetry.space_group_name_H-M   'P 1'
#
loop_
_entity.id
_entity.type
_entity.pdbx_description
1 polymer ?
#
loop_
_entity_poly.entity_id
_entity_poly.type
_entity_poly.pdbx_seq_one_letter_code
_entity_poly.pdbx_strand_id
1 'polypeptide(L)'
;MNTSQQHFESNLANLHLQIKKDVHWLMTNKDQVSLNETFKDFIKQVNSELILDSEISYSVYFLSSISKLIRISDLLTEYTIDDDAANDILDFWSGTDLGDFFFDYLDFYQDLMVATLETMAILENKIMAFYYLHIDFNSEVYFENALQYPYLPNIGDSASGLYAMVDYYFPIPLDNGDHTIELISRSGSKKEITLRIGNNEVKLKGFFFQNEVNSEGRTFQIRTNAETFSIADEVKERTQRAINLFPYIDNEFLNILSIGTTYVVPMLEDNIVSYSMQDLPLFSSINYGFRDFVDHLDDLLHENGHHLLNQVLNTCELVVEDQEQDYLSPWRRSLRPARGIYHAFITFFWAHNLFSKLFPFALELSANETEIVELDRITFRYLEENLLMKACIPILELCIEDNKVSIEGEELLQIYREKFENDSKLIDVALITLECLNPMMYSNYLKLYEEYRVNLKHFHDIEFK
;
A
#
# COMPACT_ATOMS: atom_id res chain seq x y z
N MET A 1 -7.39 19.05 8.41
CA MET A 1 -8.07 18.93 7.10
C MET A 1 -7.65 19.99 6.09
N ASN A 2 -7.86 21.30 6.31
CA ASN A 2 -7.13 22.29 5.49
C ASN A 2 -5.60 22.03 5.52
N THR A 3 -5.11 21.62 6.68
CA THR A 3 -3.73 21.15 6.91
C THR A 3 -3.32 19.92 6.10
N SER A 4 -4.20 18.93 5.88
CA SER A 4 -3.83 17.67 5.20
C SER A 4 -3.77 17.85 3.69
N GLN A 5 -4.69 18.63 3.10
CA GLN A 5 -4.58 18.99 1.68
C GLN A 5 -3.38 19.94 1.43
N GLN A 6 -3.13 20.89 2.34
CA GLN A 6 -1.93 21.75 2.24
C GLN A 6 -0.63 20.98 2.45
N HIS A 7 -0.61 19.96 3.32
CA HIS A 7 0.52 19.01 3.39
C HIS A 7 0.65 18.22 2.11
N PHE A 8 -0.42 17.67 1.53
CA PHE A 8 -0.36 16.95 0.26
C PHE A 8 0.24 17.82 -0.87
N GLU A 9 -0.22 19.06 -1.03
CA GLU A 9 0.31 20.01 -2.02
C GLU A 9 1.78 20.41 -1.73
N SER A 10 2.14 20.60 -0.45
CA SER A 10 3.53 20.89 -0.05
C SER A 10 4.46 19.68 -0.22
N ASN A 11 3.94 18.47 0.01
CA ASN A 11 4.67 17.21 -0.10
C ASN A 11 4.90 16.86 -1.57
N LEU A 12 3.95 17.17 -2.46
CA LEU A 12 4.17 17.11 -3.91
C LEU A 12 5.32 18.04 -4.37
N ALA A 13 5.40 19.25 -3.81
CA ALA A 13 6.49 20.20 -4.11
C ALA A 13 7.85 19.76 -3.54
N ASN A 14 7.87 19.16 -2.34
CA ASN A 14 9.08 18.57 -1.75
C ASN A 14 9.55 17.34 -2.53
N LEU A 15 8.63 16.46 -2.92
CA LEU A 15 8.88 15.33 -3.80
C LEU A 15 9.49 15.84 -5.11
N HIS A 16 8.88 16.82 -5.78
CA HIS A 16 9.41 17.47 -7.00
C HIS A 16 10.84 17.99 -6.84
N LEU A 17 11.18 18.56 -5.69
CA LEU A 17 12.56 18.96 -5.39
C LEU A 17 13.49 17.75 -5.27
N GLN A 18 13.03 16.65 -4.68
CA GLN A 18 13.79 15.40 -4.57
C GLN A 18 13.97 14.72 -5.94
N ILE A 19 12.95 14.68 -6.82
CA ILE A 19 13.06 14.22 -8.23
C ILE A 19 14.29 14.84 -8.89
N LYS A 20 14.36 16.17 -8.81
CA LYS A 20 15.41 16.95 -9.47
C LYS A 20 16.78 16.71 -8.86
N LYS A 21 16.88 16.38 -7.56
CA LYS A 21 18.14 15.99 -6.92
C LYS A 21 18.57 14.59 -7.36
N ASP A 22 17.70 13.60 -7.27
CA ASP A 22 18.04 12.19 -7.50
C ASP A 22 18.40 11.92 -8.96
N VAL A 23 17.60 12.45 -9.90
CA VAL A 23 17.90 12.39 -11.34
C VAL A 23 19.18 13.15 -11.68
N HIS A 24 19.43 14.32 -11.04
CA HIS A 24 20.66 15.07 -11.25
C HIS A 24 21.89 14.37 -10.66
N TRP A 25 21.74 13.71 -9.51
CA TRP A 25 22.78 12.92 -8.86
C TRP A 25 23.16 11.74 -9.76
N LEU A 26 22.19 10.97 -10.26
CA LEU A 26 22.44 9.88 -11.21
C LEU A 26 23.14 10.40 -12.47
N MET A 27 22.62 11.48 -13.08
CA MET A 27 23.24 12.08 -14.27
C MET A 27 24.70 12.54 -14.09
N THR A 28 25.07 12.89 -12.85
CA THR A 28 26.40 13.36 -12.46
C THR A 28 27.33 12.20 -12.07
N ASN A 29 26.80 11.15 -11.42
CA ASN A 29 27.59 10.05 -10.85
C ASN A 29 27.47 8.71 -11.61
N LYS A 30 26.71 8.63 -12.71
CA LYS A 30 26.54 7.42 -13.57
C LYS A 30 27.83 6.72 -14.02
N ASP A 31 28.97 7.42 -14.00
CA ASP A 31 30.28 6.88 -14.40
C ASP A 31 31.05 6.28 -13.20
N GLN A 32 30.55 6.51 -11.97
CA GLN A 32 31.01 5.90 -10.72
C GLN A 32 30.15 4.69 -10.32
N VAL A 33 28.88 4.66 -10.78
CA VAL A 33 27.95 3.55 -10.57
C VAL A 33 28.05 2.54 -11.71
N SER A 34 27.97 1.24 -11.36
CA SER A 34 27.94 0.10 -12.30
C SER A 34 26.60 -0.05 -13.04
N LEU A 35 26.09 1.03 -13.65
CA LEU A 35 24.86 1.03 -14.45
C LEU A 35 25.10 0.47 -15.85
N ASN A 36 24.08 -0.12 -16.50
CA ASN A 36 24.20 -0.47 -17.92
C ASN A 36 24.20 0.78 -18.82
N GLU A 37 24.98 0.74 -19.91
CA GLU A 37 25.08 1.89 -20.83
C GLU A 37 23.73 2.28 -21.45
N THR A 38 22.86 1.30 -21.75
CA THR A 38 21.48 1.56 -22.19
C THR A 38 20.69 2.36 -21.16
N PHE A 39 20.83 2.06 -19.87
CA PHE A 39 20.18 2.80 -18.79
C PHE A 39 20.78 4.21 -18.62
N LYS A 40 22.11 4.35 -18.73
CA LYS A 40 22.79 5.66 -18.75
C LYS A 40 22.32 6.54 -19.91
N ASP A 41 22.04 5.96 -21.07
CA ASP A 41 21.47 6.68 -22.22
C ASP A 41 19.99 6.99 -22.07
N PHE A 42 19.22 6.13 -21.41
CA PHE A 42 17.82 6.39 -21.03
C PHE A 42 17.70 7.57 -20.06
N ILE A 43 18.48 7.60 -18.98
CA ILE A 43 18.39 8.67 -17.96
C ILE A 43 18.72 10.06 -18.55
N LYS A 44 19.55 10.14 -19.60
CA LYS A 44 19.79 11.39 -20.37
C LYS A 44 18.55 11.87 -21.17
N GLN A 45 17.61 10.99 -21.47
CA GLN A 45 16.42 11.22 -22.28
C GLN A 45 15.14 11.39 -21.46
N VAL A 46 15.17 11.06 -20.17
CA VAL A 46 14.04 11.23 -19.24
C VAL A 46 13.62 12.71 -19.21
N ASN A 47 12.36 12.96 -19.57
CA ASN A 47 11.78 14.30 -19.47
C ASN A 47 11.16 14.48 -18.09
N SER A 48 11.77 15.33 -17.26
CA SER A 48 11.25 15.66 -15.93
C SER A 48 9.87 16.31 -15.95
N GLU A 49 9.47 16.98 -17.04
CA GLU A 49 8.13 17.58 -17.15
C GLU A 49 7.06 16.49 -17.25
N LEU A 50 7.31 15.42 -18.02
CA LEU A 50 6.36 14.30 -18.13
C LEU A 50 6.17 13.53 -16.82
N ILE A 51 7.20 13.44 -15.96
CA ILE A 51 7.09 12.84 -14.61
C ILE A 51 6.20 13.70 -13.70
N LEU A 52 6.10 15.01 -13.93
CA LEU A 52 5.32 15.94 -13.11
C LEU A 52 3.87 16.06 -13.61
N ASP A 53 3.67 15.92 -14.92
CA ASP A 53 2.36 15.91 -15.57
C ASP A 53 1.69 14.52 -15.51
N SER A 54 2.42 13.45 -15.14
CA SER A 54 1.86 12.12 -14.94
C SER A 54 1.09 11.99 -13.62
N GLU A 55 0.34 10.89 -13.47
CA GLU A 55 -0.33 10.56 -12.22
C GLU A 55 0.67 10.45 -11.06
N ILE A 56 0.35 11.09 -9.93
CA ILE A 56 1.21 11.17 -8.73
C ILE A 56 1.73 9.81 -8.28
N SER A 57 0.90 8.77 -8.34
CA SER A 57 1.26 7.40 -7.97
C SER A 57 2.39 6.84 -8.83
N TYR A 58 2.35 7.11 -10.14
CA TYR A 58 3.37 6.68 -11.08
C TYR A 58 4.65 7.51 -10.97
N SER A 59 4.51 8.81 -10.70
CA SER A 59 5.65 9.66 -10.34
C SER A 59 6.35 9.09 -9.11
N VAL A 60 5.63 8.88 -8.00
CA VAL A 60 6.19 8.33 -6.74
C VAL A 60 6.83 6.96 -6.97
N TYR A 61 6.18 6.04 -7.67
CA TYR A 61 6.70 4.69 -7.90
C TYR A 61 7.99 4.68 -8.75
N PHE A 62 8.02 5.45 -9.83
CA PHE A 62 9.22 5.62 -10.66
C PHE A 62 10.40 6.16 -9.84
N LEU A 63 10.13 7.11 -8.93
CA LEU A 63 11.14 7.72 -8.09
C LEU A 63 11.64 6.80 -6.98
N SER A 64 10.74 6.10 -6.29
CA SER A 64 11.13 5.05 -5.33
C SER A 64 12.05 4.03 -6.00
N SER A 65 11.72 3.61 -7.21
CA SER A 65 12.55 2.68 -8.00
C SER A 65 13.94 3.27 -8.32
N ILE A 66 14.02 4.56 -8.65
CA ILE A 66 15.28 5.30 -8.82
C ILE A 66 16.08 5.39 -7.51
N SER A 67 15.45 5.74 -6.38
CA SER A 67 16.11 5.84 -5.07
C SER A 67 16.60 4.47 -4.58
N LYS A 68 15.85 3.38 -4.85
CA LYS A 68 16.27 1.99 -4.63
C LYS A 68 17.54 1.66 -5.42
N LEU A 69 17.60 2.02 -6.71
CA LEU A 69 18.78 1.83 -7.56
C LEU A 69 20.01 2.60 -7.06
N ILE A 70 19.81 3.82 -6.53
CA ILE A 70 20.88 4.60 -5.87
C ILE A 70 21.36 3.89 -4.60
N ARG A 71 20.46 3.47 -3.70
CA ARG A 71 20.84 2.83 -2.44
C ARG A 71 21.62 1.53 -2.64
N ILE A 72 21.22 0.67 -3.58
CA ILE A 72 21.97 -0.57 -3.85
C ILE A 72 23.33 -0.31 -4.51
N SER A 73 23.44 0.74 -5.32
CA SER A 73 24.74 1.22 -5.84
C SER A 73 25.69 1.65 -4.71
N ASP A 74 25.18 2.40 -3.74
CA ASP A 74 25.97 2.84 -2.59
C ASP A 74 26.40 1.63 -1.74
N LEU A 75 25.48 0.70 -1.47
CA LEU A 75 25.76 -0.56 -0.78
C LEU A 75 26.81 -1.44 -1.48
N LEU A 76 26.75 -1.55 -2.82
CA LEU A 76 27.78 -2.24 -3.59
C LEU A 76 29.14 -1.56 -3.45
N THR A 77 29.18 -0.22 -3.42
CA THR A 77 30.42 0.54 -3.24
C THR A 77 30.99 0.28 -1.85
N GLU A 78 30.15 0.28 -0.81
CA GLU A 78 30.51 -0.07 0.57
C GLU A 78 31.03 -1.52 0.65
N TYR A 79 30.34 -2.48 0.02
CA TYR A 79 30.73 -3.90 -0.01
C TYR A 79 32.07 -4.16 -0.71
N THR A 80 32.48 -3.36 -1.70
CA THR A 80 33.84 -3.47 -2.28
C THR A 80 34.96 -3.00 -1.33
N ILE A 81 34.62 -2.39 -0.20
CA ILE A 81 35.54 -1.84 0.80
C ILE A 81 35.47 -2.64 2.11
N ASP A 82 34.28 -3.13 2.50
CA ASP A 82 34.02 -3.84 3.75
C ASP A 82 32.99 -4.97 3.56
N ASP A 83 33.36 -6.20 3.95
CA ASP A 83 32.50 -7.39 3.80
C ASP A 83 31.24 -7.31 4.70
N ASP A 84 31.25 -6.48 5.76
CA ASP A 84 30.11 -6.33 6.68
C ASP A 84 28.83 -5.79 5.99
N ALA A 85 28.97 -5.08 4.86
CA ALA A 85 27.85 -4.59 4.04
C ALA A 85 27.05 -5.70 3.30
N ALA A 86 27.52 -6.96 3.36
CA ALA A 86 26.81 -8.09 2.75
C ALA A 86 25.40 -8.29 3.33
N ASN A 87 25.21 -8.08 4.63
CA ASN A 87 23.90 -8.22 5.27
C ASN A 87 22.93 -7.12 4.80
N ASP A 88 23.40 -5.88 4.68
CA ASP A 88 22.58 -4.76 4.20
C ASP A 88 22.10 -4.97 2.76
N ILE A 89 22.89 -5.63 1.90
CA ILE A 89 22.49 -6.02 0.54
C ILE A 89 21.40 -7.10 0.58
N LEU A 90 21.54 -8.11 1.45
CA LEU A 90 20.54 -9.17 1.63
C LEU A 90 19.22 -8.61 2.16
N ASP A 91 19.27 -7.76 3.19
CA ASP A 91 18.12 -7.08 3.79
C ASP A 91 17.45 -6.14 2.78
N PHE A 92 18.24 -5.40 1.99
CA PHE A 92 17.73 -4.53 0.92
C PHE A 92 16.90 -5.35 -0.08
N TRP A 93 17.47 -6.40 -0.70
CA TRP A 93 16.76 -7.16 -1.73
C TRP A 93 15.55 -7.91 -1.18
N SER A 94 15.65 -8.46 0.04
CA SER A 94 14.53 -9.08 0.76
C SER A 94 13.35 -8.13 0.97
N GLY A 95 13.61 -6.82 1.06
CA GLY A 95 12.60 -5.77 1.17
C GLY A 95 12.05 -5.25 -0.16
N THR A 96 12.48 -5.79 -1.31
CA THR A 96 12.02 -5.35 -2.64
C THR A 96 11.06 -6.35 -3.31
N ASP A 97 10.28 -5.84 -4.25
CA ASP A 97 9.50 -6.63 -5.21
C ASP A 97 10.36 -7.30 -6.30
N LEU A 98 11.69 -7.37 -6.10
CA LEU A 98 12.65 -8.15 -6.90
C LEU A 98 13.38 -9.20 -6.05
N GLY A 99 13.02 -9.39 -4.78
CA GLY A 99 13.69 -10.30 -3.85
C GLY A 99 13.77 -11.75 -4.37
N ASP A 100 12.68 -12.26 -4.96
CA ASP A 100 12.66 -13.63 -5.51
C ASP A 100 13.68 -13.81 -6.65
N PHE A 101 13.75 -12.86 -7.59
CA PHE A 101 14.77 -12.88 -8.66
C PHE A 101 16.19 -12.85 -8.10
N PHE A 102 16.42 -12.02 -7.07
CA PHE A 102 17.71 -11.94 -6.41
C PHE A 102 18.10 -13.25 -5.74
N PHE A 103 17.19 -13.91 -5.02
CA PHE A 103 17.47 -15.18 -4.37
C PHE A 103 17.65 -16.33 -5.38
N ASP A 104 16.86 -16.37 -6.46
CA ASP A 104 17.07 -17.33 -7.57
C ASP A 104 18.47 -17.16 -8.20
N TYR A 105 18.92 -15.92 -8.43
CA TYR A 105 20.27 -15.65 -8.91
C TYR A 105 21.34 -15.96 -7.88
N LEU A 106 21.13 -15.68 -6.59
CA LEU A 106 22.07 -16.00 -5.53
C LEU A 106 22.27 -17.52 -5.41
N ASP A 107 21.18 -18.29 -5.48
CA ASP A 107 21.22 -19.76 -5.49
C ASP A 107 21.87 -20.32 -6.76
N PHE A 108 21.64 -19.69 -7.92
CA PHE A 108 22.22 -20.14 -9.20
C PHE A 108 23.72 -19.83 -9.32
N TYR A 109 24.14 -18.59 -9.02
CA TYR A 109 25.52 -18.14 -9.19
C TYR A 109 26.41 -18.41 -7.96
N GLN A 110 25.83 -18.55 -6.77
CA GLN A 110 26.53 -18.67 -5.49
C GLN A 110 27.51 -17.50 -5.21
N ASP A 111 27.17 -16.30 -5.71
CA ASP A 111 27.96 -15.08 -5.61
C ASP A 111 27.04 -13.86 -5.43
N LEU A 112 27.20 -13.13 -4.31
CA LEU A 112 26.37 -11.99 -3.92
C LEU A 112 26.49 -10.80 -4.88
N MET A 113 27.70 -10.56 -5.40
CA MET A 113 27.96 -9.46 -6.33
C MET A 113 27.31 -9.74 -7.68
N VAL A 114 27.47 -10.97 -8.20
CA VAL A 114 26.84 -11.37 -9.47
C VAL A 114 25.32 -11.33 -9.36
N ALA A 115 24.73 -11.92 -8.31
CA ALA A 115 23.28 -11.89 -8.11
C ALA A 115 22.73 -10.47 -7.97
N THR A 116 23.45 -9.59 -7.25
CA THR A 116 23.06 -8.17 -7.13
C THR A 116 23.11 -7.45 -8.48
N LEU A 117 24.16 -7.64 -9.29
CA LEU A 117 24.31 -6.97 -10.59
C LEU A 117 23.26 -7.44 -11.62
N GLU A 118 22.95 -8.73 -11.67
CA GLU A 118 21.87 -9.27 -12.53
C GLU A 118 20.50 -8.73 -12.08
N THR A 119 20.24 -8.65 -10.78
CA THR A 119 18.99 -8.06 -10.25
C THR A 119 18.91 -6.54 -10.48
N MET A 120 20.03 -5.82 -10.38
CA MET A 120 20.10 -4.40 -10.77
C MET A 120 19.77 -4.20 -12.25
N ALA A 121 20.18 -5.09 -13.15
CA ALA A 121 19.81 -5.02 -14.55
C ALA A 121 18.30 -5.20 -14.77
N ILE A 122 17.63 -6.06 -13.98
CA ILE A 122 16.15 -6.14 -13.97
C ILE A 122 15.54 -4.84 -13.44
N LEU A 123 16.07 -4.26 -12.36
CA LEU A 123 15.59 -2.99 -11.81
C LEU A 123 15.71 -1.83 -12.82
N GLU A 124 16.84 -1.73 -13.53
CA GLU A 124 17.02 -0.76 -14.62
C GLU A 124 16.01 -0.95 -15.75
N ASN A 125 15.85 -2.19 -16.24
CA ASN A 125 14.87 -2.52 -17.29
C ASN A 125 13.44 -2.19 -16.85
N LYS A 126 13.09 -2.50 -15.59
CA LYS A 126 11.80 -2.18 -14.97
C LYS A 126 11.56 -0.68 -14.90
N ILE A 127 12.53 0.12 -14.46
CA ILE A 127 12.44 1.59 -14.42
C ILE A 127 12.21 2.15 -15.83
N MET A 128 12.95 1.65 -16.83
CA MET A 128 12.79 2.06 -18.23
C MET A 128 11.41 1.70 -18.78
N ALA A 129 10.98 0.44 -18.62
CA ALA A 129 9.71 -0.04 -19.11
C ALA A 129 8.54 0.68 -18.41
N PHE A 130 8.60 0.87 -17.08
CA PHE A 130 7.60 1.62 -16.33
C PHE A 130 7.48 3.06 -16.84
N TYR A 131 8.59 3.77 -17.06
CA TYR A 131 8.57 5.11 -17.63
C TYR A 131 7.87 5.15 -19.00
N TYR A 132 8.16 4.19 -19.87
CA TYR A 132 7.60 4.15 -21.23
C TYR A 132 6.18 3.56 -21.32
N LEU A 133 5.69 2.88 -20.28
CA LEU A 133 4.31 2.39 -20.17
C LEU A 133 3.40 3.41 -19.47
N HIS A 134 3.90 4.08 -18.43
CA HIS A 134 3.05 4.83 -17.49
C HIS A 134 3.29 6.34 -17.48
N ILE A 135 4.45 6.82 -17.95
CA ILE A 135 4.83 8.25 -17.93
C ILE A 135 4.90 8.83 -19.35
N ASP A 136 5.93 8.47 -20.13
CA ASP A 136 5.94 8.74 -21.59
C ASP A 136 5.44 7.49 -22.33
N PHE A 137 4.12 7.34 -22.46
CA PHE A 137 3.57 6.40 -23.44
C PHE A 137 3.39 7.05 -24.83
N ASN A 138 3.36 8.38 -24.97
CA ASN A 138 2.82 9.02 -26.18
C ASN A 138 3.71 8.97 -27.46
N SER A 139 5.01 8.74 -27.35
CA SER A 139 5.88 8.22 -28.45
C SER A 139 5.58 6.72 -28.75
N GLU A 140 6.14 5.98 -29.70
CA GLU A 140 7.09 6.31 -30.77
C GLU A 140 8.48 5.68 -30.53
N VAL A 141 8.61 4.67 -29.66
CA VAL A 141 9.90 4.03 -29.29
C VAL A 141 9.93 2.53 -29.61
N TYR A 142 11.07 2.09 -30.15
CA TYR A 142 11.48 0.70 -30.35
C TYR A 142 12.79 0.48 -29.58
N PHE A 143 12.89 -0.64 -28.87
CA PHE A 143 14.06 -0.99 -28.06
C PHE A 143 14.93 -2.01 -28.80
N GLU A 144 16.25 -1.76 -28.90
CA GLU A 144 17.18 -2.68 -29.58
C GLU A 144 17.26 -4.03 -28.85
N ASN A 145 17.26 -3.99 -27.52
CA ASN A 145 17.03 -5.13 -26.63
C ASN A 145 15.66 -4.96 -25.98
N ALA A 146 14.89 -6.04 -25.82
CA ALA A 146 13.60 -5.96 -25.15
C ALA A 146 13.80 -5.64 -23.66
N LEU A 147 12.98 -4.75 -23.11
CA LEU A 147 13.04 -4.38 -21.70
C LEU A 147 12.25 -5.40 -20.88
N GLN A 148 12.90 -6.06 -19.92
CA GLN A 148 12.20 -6.90 -18.95
C GLN A 148 11.37 -6.04 -17.99
N TYR A 149 10.06 -6.25 -18.01
CA TYR A 149 9.11 -5.61 -17.10
C TYR A 149 8.47 -6.70 -16.23
N PRO A 150 8.88 -6.81 -14.95
CA PRO A 150 8.10 -7.53 -13.96
C PRO A 150 6.72 -6.89 -13.88
N TYR A 151 5.65 -7.68 -14.01
CA TYR A 151 4.30 -7.13 -13.90
C TYR A 151 4.04 -6.61 -12.48
N LEU A 152 3.22 -5.58 -12.35
CA LEU A 152 2.87 -4.96 -11.06
C LEU A 152 1.40 -5.28 -10.69
N PRO A 153 1.13 -6.32 -9.87
CA PRO A 153 -0.23 -6.70 -9.50
C PRO A 153 -1.03 -5.54 -8.90
N ASN A 154 -0.34 -4.66 -8.16
CA ASN A 154 -0.91 -3.51 -7.47
C ASN A 154 -1.40 -2.36 -8.36
N ILE A 155 -1.16 -2.40 -9.67
CA ILE A 155 -1.84 -1.52 -10.64
C ILE A 155 -2.85 -2.28 -11.51
N GLY A 156 -3.04 -3.57 -11.26
CA GLY A 156 -3.89 -4.50 -12.02
C GLY A 156 -3.16 -5.31 -13.10
N ASP A 157 -1.82 -5.30 -13.14
CA ASP A 157 -1.07 -6.12 -14.11
C ASP A 157 -1.08 -7.61 -13.72
N SER A 158 -0.79 -8.48 -14.69
CA SER A 158 -0.56 -9.93 -14.50
C SER A 158 0.08 -10.54 -15.76
N ALA A 159 0.44 -11.82 -15.72
CA ALA A 159 0.77 -12.62 -16.91
C ALA A 159 -0.29 -12.57 -18.03
N SER A 160 -1.54 -12.26 -17.68
CA SER A 160 -2.69 -12.19 -18.59
C SER A 160 -2.98 -10.80 -19.19
N GLY A 161 -2.28 -9.76 -18.75
CA GLY A 161 -2.41 -8.41 -19.30
C GLY A 161 -1.82 -7.30 -18.43
N LEU A 162 -1.55 -6.18 -19.09
CA LEU A 162 -0.88 -5.01 -18.50
C LEU A 162 -1.74 -3.76 -18.61
N TYR A 163 -1.65 -2.87 -17.62
CA TYR A 163 -2.11 -1.49 -17.71
C TYR A 163 -1.01 -0.58 -18.30
N ALA A 164 -1.42 0.53 -18.90
CA ALA A 164 -0.56 1.63 -19.33
C ALA A 164 -1.36 2.93 -19.44
N MET A 165 -0.72 4.10 -19.39
CA MET A 165 -1.38 5.43 -19.44
C MET A 165 -2.58 5.57 -18.48
N VAL A 166 -2.50 5.02 -17.28
CA VAL A 166 -3.61 4.95 -16.30
C VAL A 166 -4.74 4.01 -16.76
N ASP A 167 -5.44 4.32 -17.86
CA ASP A 167 -6.74 3.75 -18.21
C ASP A 167 -6.74 2.68 -19.32
N TYR A 168 -5.58 2.31 -19.89
CA TYR A 168 -5.52 1.37 -21.01
C TYR A 168 -5.06 -0.02 -20.57
N TYR A 169 -5.89 -1.03 -20.81
CA TYR A 169 -5.54 -2.43 -20.59
C TYR A 169 -5.12 -3.13 -21.89
N PHE A 170 -4.06 -3.92 -21.83
CA PHE A 170 -3.45 -4.67 -22.92
C PHE A 170 -3.53 -6.17 -22.60
N PRO A 171 -4.51 -6.91 -23.15
CA PRO A 171 -4.69 -8.33 -22.83
C PRO A 171 -3.58 -9.17 -23.46
N ILE A 172 -2.93 -10.01 -22.68
CA ILE A 172 -1.89 -10.93 -23.13
C ILE A 172 -2.54 -12.27 -23.50
N PRO A 173 -2.42 -12.78 -24.74
CA PRO A 173 -3.20 -13.94 -25.22
C PRO A 173 -2.82 -15.30 -24.61
N LEU A 174 -1.70 -15.38 -23.91
CA LEU A 174 -1.14 -16.61 -23.35
C LEU A 174 -0.55 -16.26 -21.99
N ASP A 175 -1.01 -16.95 -20.95
CA ASP A 175 -0.27 -17.03 -19.70
C ASP A 175 1.12 -17.61 -20.03
N ASN A 176 2.16 -16.80 -19.77
CA ASN A 176 3.54 -17.18 -19.96
C ASN A 176 4.10 -17.96 -18.76
N GLY A 177 3.41 -17.95 -17.61
CA GLY A 177 3.88 -18.51 -16.34
C GLY A 177 5.16 -17.84 -15.83
N ASP A 178 5.51 -16.67 -16.37
CA ASP A 178 6.76 -15.96 -16.12
C ASP A 178 6.42 -14.61 -15.49
N HIS A 179 7.08 -14.29 -14.38
CA HIS A 179 6.85 -13.07 -13.62
C HIS A 179 7.28 -11.80 -14.39
N THR A 180 7.94 -11.96 -15.54
CA THR A 180 8.39 -10.88 -16.42
C THR A 180 7.75 -10.92 -17.81
N ILE A 181 7.68 -9.75 -18.43
CA ILE A 181 7.24 -9.54 -19.81
C ILE A 181 8.31 -8.71 -20.54
N GLU A 182 8.71 -9.15 -21.73
CA GLU A 182 9.72 -8.47 -22.54
C GLU A 182 9.09 -7.42 -23.48
N LEU A 183 9.21 -6.13 -23.16
CA LEU A 183 8.70 -5.03 -23.99
C LEU A 183 9.67 -4.69 -25.13
N ILE A 184 9.24 -4.88 -26.39
CA ILE A 184 10.04 -4.59 -27.60
C ILE A 184 9.78 -3.18 -28.14
N SER A 185 8.54 -2.71 -28.13
CA SER A 185 8.19 -1.37 -28.61
C SER A 185 6.82 -0.90 -28.13
N ARG A 186 6.59 0.42 -28.21
CA ARG A 186 5.29 1.05 -27.92
C ARG A 186 4.97 2.18 -28.89
N SER A 187 3.69 2.34 -29.18
CA SER A 187 3.14 3.27 -30.16
C SER A 187 1.95 4.01 -29.54
N GLY A 188 2.26 5.14 -28.90
CA GLY A 188 1.29 6.00 -28.22
C GLY A 188 0.19 6.55 -29.10
N SER A 189 0.49 6.76 -30.39
CA SER A 189 -0.49 7.21 -31.38
C SER A 189 -1.51 6.13 -31.77
N LYS A 190 -1.11 4.85 -31.71
CA LYS A 190 -1.96 3.69 -32.07
C LYS A 190 -2.59 3.00 -30.87
N LYS A 191 -2.10 3.31 -29.66
CA LYS A 191 -2.36 2.57 -28.42
C LYS A 191 -1.97 1.10 -28.60
N GLU A 192 -0.78 0.87 -29.15
CA GLU A 192 -0.20 -0.47 -29.39
C GLU A 192 1.09 -0.64 -28.58
N ILE A 193 1.31 -1.85 -28.07
CA ILE A 193 2.62 -2.32 -27.58
C ILE A 193 3.01 -3.59 -28.34
N THR A 194 4.30 -3.87 -28.42
CA THR A 194 4.80 -5.15 -28.94
C THR A 194 5.63 -5.81 -27.85
N LEU A 195 5.24 -7.02 -27.47
CA LEU A 195 5.90 -7.82 -26.44
C LEU A 195 6.60 -9.02 -27.08
N ARG A 196 7.67 -9.53 -26.47
CA ARG A 196 8.17 -10.87 -26.76
C ARG A 196 7.48 -11.85 -25.81
N ILE A 197 6.97 -12.95 -26.37
CA ILE A 197 6.36 -14.05 -25.63
C ILE A 197 6.97 -15.35 -26.16
N GLY A 198 7.93 -15.90 -25.39
CA GLY A 198 8.83 -16.95 -25.86
C GLY A 198 9.60 -16.50 -27.10
N ASN A 199 9.49 -17.25 -28.19
CA ASN A 199 10.18 -16.93 -29.45
C ASN A 199 9.38 -16.01 -30.41
N ASN A 200 8.23 -15.47 -29.98
CA ASN A 200 7.34 -14.70 -30.85
C ASN A 200 7.26 -13.23 -30.43
N GLU A 201 7.20 -12.32 -31.41
CA GLU A 201 6.79 -10.94 -31.17
C GLU A 201 5.27 -10.82 -31.31
N VAL A 202 4.60 -10.41 -30.24
CA VAL A 202 3.15 -10.28 -30.16
C VAL A 202 2.80 -8.80 -30.03
N LYS A 203 2.18 -8.27 -31.08
CA LYS A 203 1.62 -6.91 -31.08
C LYS A 203 0.24 -6.91 -30.45
N LEU A 204 0.09 -6.15 -29.37
CA LEU A 204 -1.16 -5.95 -28.64
C LEU A 204 -1.68 -4.54 -28.90
N LYS A 205 -3.00 -4.41 -28.93
CA LYS A 205 -3.69 -3.13 -28.96
C LYS A 205 -4.44 -2.94 -27.65
N GLY A 206 -4.14 -1.87 -26.95
CA GLY A 206 -4.80 -1.50 -25.72
C GLY A 206 -6.21 -1.02 -25.98
N PHE A 207 -7.11 -1.30 -25.05
CA PHE A 207 -8.43 -0.71 -24.99
C PHE A 207 -8.59 0.10 -23.71
N PHE A 208 -9.39 1.16 -23.80
CA PHE A 208 -9.74 1.99 -22.65
C PHE A 208 -10.65 1.18 -21.72
N PHE A 209 -10.22 0.92 -20.50
CA PHE A 209 -10.92 0.09 -19.53
C PHE A 209 -11.60 0.96 -18.47
N GLN A 210 -12.78 1.47 -18.81
CA GLN A 210 -13.54 2.35 -17.93
C GLN A 210 -14.41 1.56 -16.94
N ASN A 211 -13.85 1.19 -15.79
CA ASN A 211 -14.62 0.60 -14.69
C ASN A 211 -14.67 1.55 -13.48
N GLU A 212 -15.49 2.59 -13.57
CA GLU A 212 -15.63 3.61 -12.53
C GLU A 212 -16.83 3.37 -11.61
N VAL A 213 -16.70 3.82 -10.36
CA VAL A 213 -17.79 4.00 -9.39
C VAL A 213 -17.78 5.45 -8.89
N ASN A 214 -18.96 6.01 -8.61
CA ASN A 214 -19.13 7.44 -8.37
C ASN A 214 -20.07 7.71 -7.19
N SER A 215 -19.69 8.62 -6.28
CA SER A 215 -20.53 9.08 -5.17
C SER A 215 -20.24 10.55 -4.86
N GLU A 216 -21.27 11.38 -4.73
CA GLU A 216 -21.20 12.83 -4.44
C GLU A 216 -20.18 13.64 -5.26
N GLY A 217 -19.90 13.24 -6.49
CA GLY A 217 -18.91 13.88 -7.37
C GLY A 217 -17.46 13.45 -7.14
N ARG A 218 -17.22 12.43 -6.31
CA ARG A 218 -15.98 11.66 -6.24
C ARG A 218 -16.06 10.46 -7.17
N THR A 219 -14.97 10.16 -7.87
CA THR A 219 -14.83 9.03 -8.79
C THR A 219 -13.71 8.13 -8.31
N PHE A 220 -13.95 6.83 -8.29
CA PHE A 220 -12.93 5.81 -8.03
C PHE A 220 -12.91 4.82 -9.20
N GLN A 221 -11.73 4.36 -9.59
CA GLN A 221 -11.55 3.37 -10.63
C GLN A 221 -11.34 1.97 -10.03
N ILE A 222 -11.77 0.95 -10.77
CA ILE A 222 -11.57 -0.46 -10.44
C ILE A 222 -10.68 -1.08 -11.51
N ARG A 223 -9.53 -1.62 -11.13
CA ARG A 223 -8.58 -2.23 -12.06
C ARG A 223 -8.47 -3.73 -11.86
N THR A 224 -9.20 -4.48 -12.68
CA THR A 224 -9.16 -5.94 -12.69
C THR A 224 -8.06 -6.46 -13.62
N ASN A 225 -7.34 -7.48 -13.18
CA ASN A 225 -6.56 -8.40 -14.03
C ASN A 225 -7.46 -9.54 -14.57
N ALA A 226 -6.99 -10.52 -15.36
CA ALA A 226 -7.89 -11.57 -15.85
C ALA A 226 -8.39 -12.55 -14.77
N GLU A 227 -7.67 -12.69 -13.66
CA GLU A 227 -8.10 -13.52 -12.51
C GLU A 227 -9.36 -12.92 -11.88
N THR A 228 -9.37 -11.60 -11.70
CA THR A 228 -10.46 -10.83 -11.10
C THR A 228 -11.48 -10.28 -12.10
N PHE A 229 -11.22 -10.37 -13.41
CA PHE A 229 -12.16 -9.94 -14.45
C PHE A 229 -13.51 -10.66 -14.34
N SER A 230 -13.51 -11.92 -13.88
CA SER A 230 -14.72 -12.71 -13.65
C SER A 230 -15.65 -12.15 -12.55
N ILE A 231 -15.11 -11.35 -11.62
CA ILE A 231 -15.85 -10.71 -10.51
C ILE A 231 -15.95 -9.19 -10.67
N ALA A 232 -15.57 -8.63 -11.84
CA ALA A 232 -15.50 -7.18 -12.05
C ALA A 232 -16.81 -6.42 -11.73
N ASP A 233 -17.95 -7.02 -12.07
CA ASP A 233 -19.28 -6.46 -11.77
C ASP A 233 -19.61 -6.50 -10.27
N GLU A 234 -19.22 -7.56 -9.56
CA GLU A 234 -19.41 -7.68 -8.10
C GLU A 234 -18.53 -6.68 -7.35
N VAL A 235 -17.26 -6.57 -7.73
CA VAL A 235 -16.30 -5.57 -7.21
C VAL A 235 -16.87 -4.16 -7.39
N LYS A 236 -17.47 -3.89 -8.55
CA LYS A 236 -18.14 -2.63 -8.87
C LYS A 236 -19.36 -2.38 -8.00
N GLU A 237 -20.30 -3.34 -7.92
CA GLU A 237 -21.51 -3.20 -7.10
C GLU A 237 -21.16 -3.01 -5.62
N ARG A 238 -20.25 -3.81 -5.08
CA ARG A 238 -19.83 -3.78 -3.67
C ARG A 238 -19.14 -2.47 -3.32
N THR A 239 -18.22 -1.98 -4.16
CA THR A 239 -17.56 -0.68 -3.96
C THR A 239 -18.53 0.47 -4.13
N GLN A 240 -19.38 0.45 -5.17
CA GLN A 240 -20.40 1.48 -5.38
C GLN A 240 -21.38 1.57 -4.21
N ARG A 241 -21.78 0.43 -3.61
CA ARG A 241 -22.60 0.37 -2.41
C ARG A 241 -21.88 0.96 -1.20
N ALA A 242 -20.59 0.65 -1.01
CA ALA A 242 -19.78 1.19 0.08
C ALA A 242 -19.66 2.72 0.01
N ILE A 243 -19.23 3.27 -1.13
CA ILE A 243 -19.05 4.73 -1.29
C ILE A 243 -20.36 5.53 -1.27
N ASN A 244 -21.50 4.88 -1.57
CA ASN A 244 -22.82 5.47 -1.40
C ASN A 244 -23.30 5.41 0.05
N LEU A 245 -22.87 4.41 0.83
CA LEU A 245 -23.26 4.26 2.24
C LEU A 245 -22.47 5.20 3.15
N PHE A 246 -21.20 5.47 2.85
CA PHE A 246 -20.33 6.28 3.71
C PHE A 246 -20.94 7.63 4.15
N PRO A 247 -21.51 8.49 3.28
CA PRO A 247 -22.12 9.76 3.72
C PRO A 247 -23.28 9.63 4.71
N TYR A 248 -24.00 8.50 4.70
CA TYR A 248 -25.09 8.23 5.65
C TYR A 248 -24.58 7.77 7.03
N ILE A 249 -23.36 7.20 7.09
CA ILE A 249 -22.71 6.82 8.35
C ILE A 249 -21.94 8.03 8.92
N ASP A 250 -21.04 8.59 8.13
CA ASP A 250 -20.32 9.84 8.42
C ASP A 250 -19.81 10.50 7.13
N ASN A 251 -20.13 11.77 6.93
CA ASN A 251 -19.67 12.56 5.78
C ASN A 251 -18.14 12.69 5.71
N GLU A 252 -17.40 12.47 6.80
CA GLU A 252 -15.93 12.45 6.79
C GLU A 252 -15.39 11.28 5.94
N PHE A 253 -16.08 10.12 5.91
CA PHE A 253 -15.58 8.89 5.27
C PHE A 253 -15.42 8.99 3.76
N LEU A 254 -16.42 9.48 3.02
CA LEU A 254 -16.29 9.63 1.56
C LEU A 254 -15.23 10.69 1.21
N ASN A 255 -15.16 11.77 2.00
CA ASN A 255 -14.18 12.81 1.80
C ASN A 255 -12.74 12.32 2.03
N ILE A 256 -12.50 11.59 3.12
CA ILE A 256 -11.16 11.08 3.43
C ILE A 256 -10.73 9.96 2.47
N LEU A 257 -11.65 9.08 2.06
CA LEU A 257 -11.40 8.03 1.07
C LEU A 257 -10.92 8.62 -0.26
N SER A 258 -11.53 9.71 -0.70
CA SER A 258 -11.17 10.41 -1.95
C SER A 258 -9.85 11.19 -1.90
N ILE A 259 -9.13 11.18 -0.77
CA ILE A 259 -7.78 11.78 -0.63
C ILE A 259 -6.70 10.71 -0.74
N GLY A 260 -6.91 9.53 -0.15
CA GLY A 260 -5.92 8.46 -0.10
C GLY A 260 -6.14 7.33 -1.12
N THR A 261 -7.35 7.18 -1.69
CA THR A 261 -7.66 6.12 -2.66
C THR A 261 -8.24 6.70 -3.95
N THR A 262 -7.72 6.27 -5.09
CA THR A 262 -8.30 6.50 -6.43
C THR A 262 -8.58 5.18 -7.15
N TYR A 263 -7.75 4.16 -6.93
CA TYR A 263 -7.85 2.84 -7.54
C TYR A 263 -8.15 1.77 -6.50
N VAL A 264 -9.19 0.98 -6.75
CA VAL A 264 -9.45 -0.29 -6.06
C VAL A 264 -8.97 -1.41 -6.97
N VAL A 265 -7.99 -2.17 -6.50
CA VAL A 265 -7.45 -3.33 -7.20
C VAL A 265 -7.95 -4.58 -6.47
N PRO A 266 -8.93 -5.32 -7.01
CA PRO A 266 -9.37 -6.56 -6.39
C PRO A 266 -8.26 -7.61 -6.48
N MET A 267 -8.12 -8.42 -5.42
CA MET A 267 -7.30 -9.63 -5.40
C MET A 267 -8.12 -10.84 -4.93
N LEU A 268 -7.60 -12.05 -5.21
CA LEU A 268 -8.20 -13.34 -4.83
C LEU A 268 -7.14 -14.25 -4.19
N GLU A 269 -6.40 -13.72 -3.22
CA GLU A 269 -5.25 -14.39 -2.62
C GLU A 269 -5.58 -14.98 -1.24
N ASP A 270 -5.21 -16.24 -0.98
CA ASP A 270 -5.42 -16.85 0.33
C ASP A 270 -4.52 -16.18 1.38
N ASN A 271 -5.09 -15.84 2.55
CA ASN A 271 -4.43 -15.24 3.71
C ASN A 271 -4.00 -13.76 3.61
N ILE A 272 -4.22 -13.08 2.47
CA ILE A 272 -4.05 -11.62 2.36
C ILE A 272 -5.42 -10.94 2.50
N VAL A 273 -5.52 -9.91 3.33
CA VAL A 273 -6.77 -9.19 3.61
C VAL A 273 -6.93 -7.99 2.67
N SER A 274 -6.00 -7.06 2.78
CA SER A 274 -5.88 -5.84 1.98
C SER A 274 -4.44 -5.32 2.17
N TYR A 275 -3.94 -4.54 1.21
CA TYR A 275 -2.68 -3.81 1.35
C TYR A 275 -2.52 -2.68 0.32
N SER A 276 -1.61 -1.77 0.65
CA SER A 276 -1.20 -0.62 -0.15
C SER A 276 0.31 -0.41 0.01
N MET A 277 0.99 0.08 -1.03
CA MET A 277 2.42 0.37 -0.94
C MET A 277 2.68 1.84 -0.60
N GLN A 278 3.70 2.09 0.23
CA GLN A 278 4.18 3.43 0.57
C GLN A 278 4.67 4.21 -0.66
N ASP A 279 5.18 3.48 -1.67
CA ASP A 279 5.69 3.96 -2.93
C ASP A 279 4.74 3.78 -4.14
N LEU A 280 3.50 3.33 -3.91
CA LEU A 280 2.41 3.37 -4.89
C LEU A 280 1.13 3.92 -4.23
N PRO A 281 1.09 5.22 -3.88
CA PRO A 281 -0.07 5.82 -3.23
C PRO A 281 -1.31 5.80 -4.13
N LEU A 282 -2.50 5.97 -3.57
CA LEU A 282 -3.80 5.95 -4.28
C LEU A 282 -4.27 4.59 -4.80
N PHE A 283 -3.41 3.56 -4.79
CA PHE A 283 -3.77 2.18 -5.13
C PHE A 283 -4.03 1.37 -3.86
N SER A 284 -5.28 0.96 -3.66
CA SER A 284 -5.72 0.13 -2.54
C SER A 284 -6.05 -1.26 -3.07
N SER A 285 -5.25 -2.24 -2.67
CA SER A 285 -5.43 -3.63 -3.08
C SER A 285 -6.33 -4.31 -2.04
N ILE A 286 -7.49 -4.83 -2.46
CA ILE A 286 -8.54 -5.34 -1.55
C ILE A 286 -8.94 -6.76 -1.94
N ASN A 287 -9.01 -7.68 -0.99
CA ASN A 287 -9.41 -9.06 -1.26
C ASN A 287 -10.94 -9.21 -1.37
N TYR A 288 -11.40 -9.96 -2.36
CA TYR A 288 -12.82 -10.26 -2.57
C TYR A 288 -13.18 -11.73 -2.38
N GLY A 289 -12.20 -12.63 -2.24
CA GLY A 289 -12.39 -14.09 -2.23
C GLY A 289 -13.05 -14.62 -0.96
N PHE A 290 -12.76 -14.01 0.20
CA PHE A 290 -13.32 -14.41 1.50
C PHE A 290 -13.81 -13.25 2.38
N ARG A 291 -13.71 -12.01 1.89
CA ARG A 291 -14.20 -10.79 2.58
C ARG A 291 -15.68 -10.56 2.25
N ASP A 292 -16.47 -10.13 3.22
CA ASP A 292 -17.86 -9.73 2.99
C ASP A 292 -18.05 -8.21 2.77
N PHE A 293 -19.28 -7.69 2.90
CA PHE A 293 -19.56 -6.27 2.69
C PHE A 293 -19.10 -5.36 3.83
N VAL A 294 -19.16 -5.80 5.10
CA VAL A 294 -18.70 -4.98 6.23
C VAL A 294 -17.17 -5.02 6.31
N ASP A 295 -16.58 -6.17 6.02
CA ASP A 295 -15.14 -6.29 5.75
C ASP A 295 -14.68 -5.30 4.68
N HIS A 296 -15.42 -5.19 3.57
CA HIS A 296 -15.10 -4.25 2.48
C HIS A 296 -15.18 -2.77 2.89
N LEU A 297 -16.08 -2.41 3.82
CA LEU A 297 -16.11 -1.06 4.40
C LEU A 297 -14.86 -0.78 5.24
N ASP A 298 -14.40 -1.77 6.00
CA ASP A 298 -13.19 -1.73 6.84
C ASP A 298 -11.94 -1.59 5.95
N ASP A 299 -11.76 -2.50 4.98
CA ASP A 299 -10.61 -2.53 4.06
C ASP A 299 -10.44 -1.22 3.28
N LEU A 300 -11.53 -0.64 2.76
CA LEU A 300 -11.49 0.64 2.04
C LEU A 300 -10.94 1.78 2.91
N LEU A 301 -11.33 1.85 4.19
CA LEU A 301 -10.89 2.92 5.09
C LEU A 301 -9.54 2.61 5.75
N HIS A 302 -9.23 1.33 5.98
CA HIS A 302 -7.95 0.86 6.51
C HIS A 302 -6.81 1.19 5.54
N GLU A 303 -6.93 0.79 4.27
CA GLU A 303 -5.92 1.10 3.24
C GLU A 303 -5.82 2.60 2.96
N ASN A 304 -6.95 3.32 3.02
CA ASN A 304 -6.91 4.78 2.96
C ASN A 304 -6.14 5.38 4.15
N GLY A 305 -6.24 4.78 5.34
CA GLY A 305 -5.44 5.12 6.52
C GLY A 305 -3.94 4.89 6.30
N HIS A 306 -3.55 3.78 5.67
CA HIS A 306 -2.16 3.53 5.24
C HIS A 306 -1.67 4.62 4.28
N HIS A 307 -2.42 4.94 3.23
CA HIS A 307 -2.06 5.99 2.27
C HIS A 307 -1.81 7.35 2.95
N LEU A 308 -2.69 7.74 3.88
CA LEU A 308 -2.55 9.01 4.63
C LEU A 308 -1.34 9.02 5.56
N LEU A 309 -1.09 7.92 6.28
CA LEU A 309 0.08 7.82 7.16
C LEU A 309 1.38 7.84 6.34
N ASN A 310 1.43 7.06 5.26
CA ASN A 310 2.58 7.00 4.34
C ASN A 310 2.90 8.37 3.74
N GLN A 311 1.88 9.18 3.40
CA GLN A 311 2.08 10.56 2.95
C GLN A 311 2.80 11.47 3.97
N VAL A 312 2.62 11.23 5.27
CA VAL A 312 3.31 11.99 6.33
C VAL A 312 4.70 11.40 6.58
N LEU A 313 4.81 10.07 6.72
CA LEU A 313 6.09 9.36 6.93
C LEU A 313 7.11 9.62 5.80
N ASN A 314 6.65 9.78 4.56
CA ASN A 314 7.49 10.16 3.42
C ASN A 314 8.10 11.58 3.54
N THR A 315 7.71 12.37 4.55
CA THR A 315 8.17 13.77 4.73
C THR A 315 8.58 14.14 6.16
N CYS A 316 8.28 13.30 7.15
CA CYS A 316 8.55 13.55 8.56
C CYS A 316 9.01 12.27 9.25
N GLU A 317 10.14 12.34 9.96
CA GLU A 317 10.61 11.29 10.86
C GLU A 317 9.74 11.30 12.14
N LEU A 318 8.58 10.63 12.08
CA LEU A 318 7.62 10.55 13.20
C LEU A 318 8.03 9.53 14.27
N VAL A 319 8.75 8.48 13.86
CA VAL A 319 9.11 7.32 14.67
C VAL A 319 10.45 6.77 14.20
N VAL A 320 11.24 6.24 15.12
CA VAL A 320 12.56 5.64 14.83
C VAL A 320 12.38 4.33 14.07
N GLU A 321 13.13 4.21 12.97
CA GLU A 321 13.26 3.00 12.16
C GLU A 321 14.32 2.08 12.80
N ASP A 322 13.90 1.25 13.76
CA ASP A 322 14.74 0.19 14.33
C ASP A 322 14.15 -1.22 14.10
N GLN A 323 15.00 -2.24 14.27
CA GLN A 323 14.60 -3.65 14.18
C GLN A 323 14.30 -4.27 15.56
N GLU A 324 14.40 -3.51 16.65
CA GLU A 324 14.28 -4.01 18.03
C GLU A 324 12.83 -4.38 18.35
N GLN A 325 12.54 -5.67 18.54
CA GLN A 325 11.18 -6.15 18.77
C GLN A 325 10.84 -6.18 20.27
N ASP A 326 10.65 -5.01 20.86
CA ASP A 326 10.40 -4.86 22.31
C ASP A 326 8.93 -4.62 22.67
N TYR A 327 8.13 -4.06 21.75
CA TYR A 327 6.80 -3.55 22.07
C TYR A 327 5.68 -4.52 21.70
N LEU A 328 4.77 -4.82 22.63
CA LEU A 328 3.68 -5.77 22.39
C LEU A 328 2.62 -5.16 21.46
N SER A 329 2.45 -5.73 20.27
CA SER A 329 1.33 -5.39 19.38
C SER A 329 0.04 -6.10 19.83
N PRO A 330 -1.04 -5.36 20.16
CA PRO A 330 -2.33 -5.99 20.46
C PRO A 330 -2.83 -6.86 19.30
N TRP A 331 -2.88 -6.31 18.09
CA TRP A 331 -3.38 -7.02 16.89
C TRP A 331 -2.58 -8.28 16.54
N ARG A 332 -1.24 -8.26 16.65
CA ARG A 332 -0.38 -9.41 16.28
C ARG A 332 -0.07 -10.35 17.45
N ARG A 333 -0.33 -9.96 18.70
CA ARG A 333 -0.02 -10.71 19.93
C ARG A 333 1.45 -11.15 20.01
N SER A 334 2.33 -10.35 19.43
CA SER A 334 3.77 -10.55 19.37
C SER A 334 4.46 -9.24 19.66
N LEU A 335 5.73 -9.29 20.05
CA LEU A 335 6.56 -8.08 20.06
C LEU A 335 6.79 -7.57 18.63
N ARG A 336 7.04 -6.26 18.51
CA ARG A 336 7.26 -5.49 17.28
C ARG A 336 8.15 -4.27 17.58
N PRO A 337 8.80 -3.68 16.56
CA PRO A 337 9.45 -2.37 16.69
C PRO A 337 8.46 -1.25 16.98
N ALA A 338 8.94 -0.13 17.52
CA ALA A 338 8.13 1.03 17.87
C ALA A 338 7.30 1.52 16.67
N ARG A 339 7.92 1.57 15.47
CA ARG A 339 7.24 1.84 14.19
C ARG A 339 6.03 0.95 13.96
N GLY A 340 6.14 -0.36 14.23
CA GLY A 340 5.05 -1.31 14.03
C GLY A 340 3.85 -1.03 14.93
N ILE A 341 4.07 -0.50 16.14
CA ILE A 341 3.01 -0.08 17.06
C ILE A 341 2.41 1.26 16.63
N TYR A 342 3.27 2.23 16.31
CA TYR A 342 2.89 3.55 15.82
C TYR A 342 2.00 3.48 14.58
N HIS A 343 2.45 2.71 13.59
CA HIS A 343 1.73 2.45 12.34
C HIS A 343 0.39 1.79 12.59
N ALA A 344 0.37 0.71 13.39
CA ALA A 344 -0.85 -0.02 13.72
C ALA A 344 -1.89 0.88 14.41
N PHE A 345 -1.51 1.70 15.39
CA PHE A 345 -2.45 2.59 16.07
C PHE A 345 -3.15 3.56 15.12
N ILE A 346 -2.40 4.15 14.18
CA ILE A 346 -2.94 5.13 13.23
C ILE A 346 -3.79 4.46 12.14
N THR A 347 -3.43 3.27 11.66
CA THR A 347 -4.21 2.57 10.63
C THR A 347 -5.46 1.87 11.20
N PHE A 348 -5.34 1.18 12.33
CA PHE A 348 -6.50 0.57 13.01
C PHE A 348 -7.42 1.58 13.71
N PHE A 349 -7.00 2.84 13.89
CA PHE A 349 -7.94 3.91 14.23
C PHE A 349 -9.08 3.99 13.21
N TRP A 350 -8.83 3.80 11.91
CA TRP A 350 -9.88 3.91 10.88
C TRP A 350 -10.92 2.78 10.99
N ALA A 351 -10.50 1.57 11.35
CA ALA A 351 -11.39 0.47 11.69
C ALA A 351 -12.25 0.83 12.92
N HIS A 352 -11.63 1.28 14.01
CA HIS A 352 -12.37 1.70 15.21
C HIS A 352 -13.37 2.83 14.91
N ASN A 353 -12.93 3.85 14.17
CA ASN A 353 -13.73 5.01 13.79
C ASN A 353 -14.92 4.59 12.93
N LEU A 354 -14.73 3.75 11.90
CA LEU A 354 -15.82 3.12 11.14
C LEU A 354 -16.83 2.43 12.06
N PHE A 355 -16.39 1.46 12.86
CA PHE A 355 -17.30 0.68 13.70
C PHE A 355 -18.00 1.52 14.78
N SER A 356 -17.37 2.59 15.27
CA SER A 356 -17.97 3.53 16.23
C SER A 356 -19.17 4.31 15.66
N LYS A 357 -19.17 4.60 14.35
CA LYS A 357 -20.29 5.26 13.65
C LYS A 357 -21.29 4.22 13.10
N LEU A 358 -20.79 3.09 12.62
CA LEU A 358 -21.61 2.02 12.06
C LEU A 358 -22.46 1.33 13.14
N PHE A 359 -21.99 1.21 14.38
CA PHE A 359 -22.77 0.65 15.50
C PHE A 359 -24.10 1.40 15.77
N PRO A 360 -24.12 2.71 16.08
CA PRO A 360 -25.38 3.43 16.31
C PRO A 360 -26.27 3.48 15.06
N PHE A 361 -25.68 3.59 13.86
CA PHE A 361 -26.43 3.54 12.60
C PHE A 361 -27.13 2.17 12.39
N ALA A 362 -26.41 1.06 12.59
CA ALA A 362 -26.94 -0.29 12.52
C ALA A 362 -28.00 -0.56 13.61
N LEU A 363 -27.82 0.01 14.80
CA LEU A 363 -28.78 -0.09 15.91
C LEU A 363 -30.10 0.64 15.58
N GLU A 364 -30.03 1.81 14.94
CA GLU A 364 -31.22 2.54 14.48
C GLU A 364 -31.96 1.80 13.36
N LEU A 365 -31.24 1.25 12.38
CA LEU A 365 -31.85 0.43 11.32
C LEU A 365 -32.52 -0.83 11.88
N SER A 366 -31.84 -1.54 12.78
CA SER A 366 -32.36 -2.76 13.43
C SER A 366 -33.60 -2.53 14.30
N ALA A 367 -33.84 -1.28 14.73
CA ALA A 367 -35.05 -0.90 15.46
C ALA A 367 -36.25 -0.62 14.54
N ASN A 368 -36.01 -0.37 13.24
CA ASN A 368 -37.02 0.08 12.28
C ASN A 368 -37.37 -0.96 11.20
N GLU A 369 -36.49 -1.92 10.91
CA GLU A 369 -36.68 -2.92 9.84
C GLU A 369 -36.70 -4.37 10.37
N THR A 370 -37.15 -5.31 9.52
CA THR A 370 -37.18 -6.76 9.83
C THR A 370 -36.00 -7.54 9.24
N GLU A 371 -35.11 -6.88 8.52
CA GLU A 371 -33.90 -7.50 7.99
C GLU A 371 -32.79 -7.45 9.03
N ILE A 372 -32.09 -8.58 9.23
CA ILE A 372 -31.01 -8.67 10.20
C ILE A 372 -29.79 -7.98 9.61
N VAL A 373 -29.63 -6.68 9.92
CA VAL A 373 -28.32 -6.04 9.91
C VAL A 373 -27.40 -6.88 10.80
N GLU A 374 -26.14 -7.07 10.39
CA GLU A 374 -25.13 -7.87 11.12
C GLU A 374 -24.64 -7.14 12.39
N LEU A 375 -25.60 -6.71 13.21
CA LEU A 375 -25.43 -5.85 14.37
C LEU A 375 -24.58 -6.53 15.43
N ASP A 376 -24.66 -7.84 15.62
CA ASP A 376 -23.78 -8.55 16.55
C ASP A 376 -22.31 -8.52 16.08
N ARG A 377 -22.02 -8.73 14.79
CA ARG A 377 -20.67 -8.58 14.23
C ARG A 377 -20.18 -7.14 14.28
N ILE A 378 -21.00 -6.16 13.89
CA ILE A 378 -20.64 -4.72 13.95
C ILE A 378 -20.36 -4.30 15.40
N THR A 379 -21.19 -4.75 16.35
CA THR A 379 -20.99 -4.48 17.79
C THR A 379 -19.73 -5.16 18.31
N PHE A 380 -19.47 -6.41 17.91
CA PHE A 380 -18.24 -7.12 18.27
C PHE A 380 -16.99 -6.41 17.74
N ARG A 381 -16.96 -6.02 16.46
CA ARG A 381 -15.82 -5.30 15.86
C ARG A 381 -15.60 -3.93 16.50
N TYR A 382 -16.67 -3.18 16.83
CA TYR A 382 -16.55 -1.91 17.58
C TYR A 382 -15.88 -2.11 18.95
N LEU A 383 -16.32 -3.12 19.70
CA LEU A 383 -15.76 -3.47 21.01
C LEU A 383 -14.32 -3.99 20.92
N GLU A 384 -14.04 -4.85 19.93
CA GLU A 384 -12.72 -5.42 19.66
C GLU A 384 -11.70 -4.33 19.32
N GLU A 385 -11.95 -3.50 18.30
CA GLU A 385 -11.00 -2.43 17.94
C GLU A 385 -10.87 -1.39 19.05
N ASN A 386 -11.92 -1.13 19.85
CA ASN A 386 -11.78 -0.27 21.03
C ASN A 386 -10.85 -0.84 22.10
N LEU A 387 -10.95 -2.14 22.35
CA LEU A 387 -10.09 -2.87 23.28
C LEU A 387 -8.64 -2.89 22.80
N LEU A 388 -8.41 -3.14 21.50
CA LEU A 388 -7.08 -3.17 20.89
C LEU A 388 -6.40 -1.80 20.94
N MET A 389 -7.14 -0.73 20.59
CA MET A 389 -6.66 0.64 20.69
C MET A 389 -6.34 1.06 22.13
N LYS A 390 -7.19 0.71 23.12
CA LYS A 390 -6.91 0.93 24.55
C LYS A 390 -5.68 0.18 25.03
N ALA A 391 -5.48 -1.06 24.58
CA ALA A 391 -4.30 -1.86 24.92
C ALA A 391 -3.01 -1.30 24.29
N CYS A 392 -3.12 -0.60 23.14
CA CYS A 392 -1.99 0.03 22.45
C CYS A 392 -1.52 1.33 23.12
N ILE A 393 -2.44 2.13 23.68
CA ILE A 393 -2.15 3.43 24.32
C ILE A 393 -0.94 3.41 25.30
N PRO A 394 -0.87 2.52 26.31
CA PRO A 394 0.27 2.52 27.23
C PRO A 394 1.55 1.94 26.62
N ILE A 395 1.47 1.16 25.53
CA ILE A 395 2.65 0.70 24.77
C ILE A 395 3.24 1.85 23.94
N LEU A 396 2.40 2.72 23.40
CA LEU A 396 2.85 3.96 22.75
C LEU A 396 3.46 4.95 23.75
N GLU A 397 2.98 5.00 24.99
CA GLU A 397 3.60 5.80 26.04
C GLU A 397 5.03 5.32 26.35
N LEU A 398 5.26 3.99 26.42
CA LEU A 398 6.61 3.44 26.51
C LEU A 398 7.47 3.81 25.28
N CYS A 399 6.93 3.74 24.05
CA CYS A 399 7.66 4.15 22.85
C CYS A 399 8.11 5.64 22.90
N ILE A 400 7.30 6.51 23.51
CA ILE A 400 7.62 7.94 23.71
C ILE A 400 8.67 8.10 24.82
N GLU A 401 8.52 7.41 25.96
CA GLU A 401 9.48 7.43 27.07
C GLU A 401 10.87 6.92 26.65
N ASP A 402 10.92 5.91 25.77
CA ASP A 402 12.14 5.35 25.18
C ASP A 402 12.74 6.25 24.06
N ASN A 403 12.12 7.40 23.77
CA ASN A 403 12.51 8.35 22.70
C ASN A 403 12.48 7.73 21.29
N LYS A 404 11.63 6.71 21.07
CA LYS A 404 11.41 6.10 19.75
C LYS A 404 10.41 6.89 18.90
N VAL A 405 9.70 7.86 19.46
CA VAL A 405 8.72 8.73 18.78
C VAL A 405 9.20 10.19 18.86
N SER A 406 9.11 10.94 17.76
CA SER A 406 9.50 12.36 17.73
C SER A 406 8.39 13.26 18.28
N ILE A 407 8.68 14.56 18.48
CA ILE A 407 7.70 15.54 18.98
C ILE A 407 6.53 15.65 17.99
N GLU A 408 6.83 15.75 16.70
CA GLU A 408 5.86 15.75 15.61
C GLU A 408 5.08 14.42 15.54
N GLY A 409 5.75 13.30 15.88
CA GLY A 409 5.12 11.99 16.03
C GLY A 409 4.11 11.93 17.17
N GLU A 410 4.44 12.51 18.33
CA GLU A 410 3.57 12.61 19.51
C GLU A 410 2.38 13.54 19.25
N GLU A 411 2.59 14.69 18.60
CA GLU A 411 1.51 15.61 18.18
C GLU A 411 0.47 14.90 17.29
N LEU A 412 0.92 14.07 16.34
CA LEU A 412 0.01 13.28 15.50
C LEU A 412 -0.73 12.20 16.30
N LEU A 413 -0.05 11.50 17.21
CA LEU A 413 -0.71 10.51 18.09
C LEU A 413 -1.78 11.16 18.97
N GLN A 414 -1.53 12.37 19.50
CA GLN A 414 -2.48 13.09 20.33
C GLN A 414 -3.78 13.41 19.57
N ILE A 415 -3.69 13.81 18.29
CA ILE A 415 -4.86 14.03 17.43
C ILE A 415 -5.71 12.75 17.30
N TYR A 416 -5.07 11.60 17.08
CA TYR A 416 -5.78 10.31 16.98
C TYR A 416 -6.32 9.82 18.32
N ARG A 417 -5.61 10.04 19.44
CA ARG A 417 -6.09 9.75 20.81
C ARG A 417 -7.35 10.56 21.13
N GLU A 418 -7.37 11.87 20.86
CA GLU A 418 -8.55 12.71 21.08
C GLU A 418 -9.76 12.28 20.23
N LYS A 419 -9.56 11.88 18.97
CA LYS A 419 -10.62 11.28 18.15
C LYS A 419 -11.12 9.96 18.76
N PHE A 420 -10.20 9.07 19.13
CA PHE A 420 -10.50 7.76 19.72
C PHE A 420 -11.33 7.84 21.01
N GLU A 421 -10.97 8.74 21.93
CA GLU A 421 -11.75 8.99 23.15
C GLU A 421 -13.16 9.51 22.83
N ASN A 422 -13.29 10.36 21.80
CA ASN A 422 -14.57 10.89 21.39
C ASN A 422 -15.51 9.84 20.76
N ASP A 423 -14.94 8.81 20.12
CA ASP A 423 -15.64 7.69 19.48
C ASP A 423 -15.92 6.53 20.46
N SER A 424 -15.23 6.48 21.60
CA SER A 424 -15.41 5.47 22.66
C SER A 424 -16.69 5.63 23.51
N LYS A 425 -17.58 6.57 23.19
CA LYS A 425 -18.71 6.97 24.07
C LYS A 425 -19.85 5.97 24.18
N LEU A 426 -19.96 5.00 23.29
CA LEU A 426 -21.07 4.02 23.25
C LEU A 426 -20.66 2.60 23.69
N ILE A 427 -19.45 2.42 24.23
CA ILE A 427 -18.92 1.10 24.60
C ILE A 427 -19.80 0.37 25.63
N ASP A 428 -20.32 1.04 26.66
CA ASP A 428 -21.22 0.41 27.63
C ASP A 428 -22.53 -0.07 26.98
N VAL A 429 -23.06 0.69 26.02
CA VAL A 429 -24.26 0.31 25.25
C VAL A 429 -23.94 -0.88 24.37
N ALA A 430 -22.80 -0.85 23.65
CA ALA A 430 -22.33 -1.93 22.81
C ALA A 430 -22.11 -3.24 23.59
N LEU A 431 -21.55 -3.17 24.81
CA LEU A 431 -21.37 -4.34 25.69
C LEU A 431 -22.72 -4.99 26.04
N ILE A 432 -23.69 -4.20 26.53
CA ILE A 432 -25.03 -4.68 26.87
C ILE A 432 -25.75 -5.24 25.63
N THR A 433 -25.61 -4.56 24.49
CA THR A 433 -26.17 -4.99 23.21
C THR A 433 -25.59 -6.34 22.77
N LEU A 434 -24.27 -6.54 22.81
CA LEU A 434 -23.63 -7.80 22.44
C LEU A 434 -23.97 -8.93 23.41
N GLU A 435 -23.99 -8.67 24.73
CA GLU A 435 -24.40 -9.66 25.74
C GLU A 435 -25.83 -10.16 25.48
N CYS A 436 -26.74 -9.27 25.08
CA CYS A 436 -28.14 -9.60 24.80
C CYS A 436 -28.35 -10.27 23.43
N LEU A 437 -27.64 -9.83 22.38
CA LEU A 437 -27.77 -10.34 21.01
C LEU A 437 -27.04 -11.67 20.80
N ASN A 438 -25.78 -11.76 21.24
CA ASN A 438 -24.91 -12.89 20.98
C ASN A 438 -24.00 -13.19 22.19
N PRO A 439 -24.51 -13.89 23.22
CA PRO A 439 -23.74 -14.26 24.42
C PRO A 439 -22.44 -15.01 24.15
N MET A 440 -22.34 -15.71 23.00
CA MET A 440 -21.12 -16.42 22.60
C MET A 440 -20.03 -15.46 22.12
N MET A 441 -20.38 -14.48 21.28
CA MET A 441 -19.46 -13.40 20.91
C MET A 441 -19.07 -12.56 22.12
N TYR A 442 -20.02 -12.24 23.01
CA TYR A 442 -19.71 -11.55 24.27
C TYR A 442 -18.72 -12.35 25.15
N SER A 443 -18.89 -13.67 25.28
CA SER A 443 -17.93 -14.53 25.97
C SER A 443 -16.55 -14.54 25.30
N ASN A 444 -16.49 -14.45 23.97
CA ASN A 444 -15.22 -14.35 23.24
C ASN A 444 -14.54 -12.98 23.46
N TYR A 445 -15.31 -11.89 23.49
CA TYR A 445 -14.81 -10.56 23.86
C TYR A 445 -14.23 -10.55 25.29
N LEU A 446 -14.91 -11.17 26.27
CA LEU A 446 -14.38 -11.26 27.64
C LEU A 446 -13.08 -12.08 27.73
N LYS A 447 -12.91 -13.14 26.93
CA LYS A 447 -11.65 -13.88 26.84
C LYS A 447 -10.54 -12.99 26.25
N LEU A 448 -10.86 -12.24 25.20
CA LEU A 448 -9.93 -11.32 24.53
C LEU A 448 -9.46 -10.21 25.48
N TYR A 449 -10.37 -9.63 26.27
CA TYR A 449 -10.07 -8.66 27.32
C TYR A 449 -9.11 -9.22 28.37
N GLU A 450 -9.41 -10.42 28.90
CA GLU A 450 -8.57 -11.08 29.90
C GLU A 450 -7.19 -11.45 29.32
N GLU A 451 -7.12 -11.88 28.06
CA GLU A 451 -5.88 -12.17 27.34
C GLU A 451 -4.98 -10.93 27.25
N TYR A 452 -5.49 -9.77 26.84
CA TYR A 452 -4.69 -8.54 26.83
C TYR A 452 -4.30 -8.06 28.23
N ARG A 453 -5.20 -8.19 29.22
CA ARG A 453 -4.90 -7.86 30.62
C ARG A 453 -3.73 -8.70 31.18
N VAL A 454 -3.66 -9.98 30.81
CA VAL A 454 -2.54 -10.87 31.17
C VAL A 454 -1.28 -10.54 30.36
N ASN A 455 -1.39 -10.34 29.05
CA ASN A 455 -0.24 -10.12 28.18
C ASN A 455 0.47 -8.78 28.46
N LEU A 456 -0.29 -7.68 28.63
CA LEU A 456 0.28 -6.36 28.98
C LEU A 456 1.05 -6.42 30.31
N LYS A 457 0.51 -7.13 31.30
CA LYS A 457 1.21 -7.36 32.57
C LYS A 457 2.41 -8.29 32.43
N HIS A 458 2.35 -9.30 31.57
CA HIS A 458 3.45 -10.24 31.38
C HIS A 458 4.66 -9.62 30.68
N PHE A 459 4.44 -8.88 29.59
CA PHE A 459 5.50 -8.31 28.77
C PHE A 459 6.02 -6.96 29.31
N HIS A 460 5.16 -6.15 29.93
CA HIS A 460 5.45 -4.75 30.26
C HIS A 460 5.10 -4.33 31.70
N ASP A 461 4.64 -5.25 32.56
CA ASP A 461 4.11 -5.00 33.93
C ASP A 461 2.99 -3.93 34.00
N ILE A 462 2.28 -3.71 32.89
CA ILE A 462 1.18 -2.75 32.80
C ILE A 462 -0.11 -3.37 33.36
N GLU A 463 -0.74 -2.73 34.34
CA GLU A 463 -2.08 -3.09 34.81
C GLU A 463 -3.17 -2.46 33.94
N PHE A 464 -3.65 -3.22 32.95
CA PHE A 464 -4.83 -2.89 32.16
C PHE A 464 -6.11 -2.94 33.01
N LYS A 465 -6.98 -1.93 32.88
CA LYS A 465 -8.16 -1.67 33.74
C LYS A 465 -9.43 -1.44 32.94
#